data_AF-A0A817HC46-F1
#
_entry.id   AF-A0A817HC46-F1
#
_cell.length_a   1.000
_cell.length_b   1.000
_cell.length_c   1.000
_cell.angle_alpha   90.00
_cell.angle_beta   90.00
_cell.angle_gamma   90.00
#
_symmetry.space_group_name_H-M   'P 1'
#
loop_
_entity.id
_entity.type
_entity.pdbx_description
1 polymer ?
#
loop_
_entity_poly.entity_id
_entity_poly.type
_entity_poly.pdbx_seq_one_letter_code
_entity_poly.pdbx_strand_id
1 'polypeptide(L)'
;MDRCNGTRVRIQEWPNDTKIIRGALANSLEQWQKDKRTSAWLWIPIEKAHVIPIAAELGFTYHNAEERTAVLNKWLLPIKSMIPRFATHQVGVGGAVLHNKTNELLIVKERIRNREIWKLPGADGAIREVLEETGIHAKFESIIGFRQAHRYPGGHGRSDIYFICRLSAVTDTINFDKNEVLDCKWIKLDDAIKDENPILRRTAKQLLFGLKNGFEQSIDFKIERIPSIVTGITFDFFTRSINSNK
;
A
#
# COMPACT_ATOMS: atom_id res chain seq x y z
N MET A 1 -7.26 -27.28 0.81
CA MET A 1 -7.39 -26.99 2.26
C MET A 1 -6.35 -25.95 2.61
N ASP A 2 -6.68 -24.98 3.47
CA ASP A 2 -5.70 -24.00 3.95
C ASP A 2 -5.22 -24.30 5.38
N ARG A 3 -4.26 -23.50 5.86
CA ARG A 3 -3.64 -23.63 7.19
C ARG A 3 -4.63 -23.53 8.35
N CYS A 4 -5.83 -23.01 8.10
CA CYS A 4 -6.89 -22.82 9.09
C CYS A 4 -8.03 -23.82 8.91
N ASN A 5 -7.83 -24.94 8.19
CA ASN A 5 -8.85 -25.93 7.86
C ASN A 5 -10.05 -25.34 7.05
N GLY A 6 -9.79 -24.33 6.23
CA GLY A 6 -10.72 -23.79 5.26
C GLY A 6 -10.68 -24.51 3.91
N THR A 7 -11.81 -24.51 3.20
CA THR A 7 -11.95 -25.04 1.84
C THR A 7 -11.89 -23.91 0.82
N ARG A 8 -11.17 -24.12 -0.27
CA ARG A 8 -10.99 -23.16 -1.37
C ARG A 8 -11.50 -23.76 -2.66
N VAL A 9 -12.39 -23.05 -3.34
CA VAL A 9 -13.03 -23.49 -4.58
C VAL A 9 -12.83 -22.43 -5.66
N ARG A 10 -12.35 -22.84 -6.84
CA ARG A 10 -12.32 -22.00 -8.04
C ARG A 10 -13.52 -22.36 -8.90
N ILE A 11 -14.35 -21.37 -9.22
CA ILE A 11 -15.60 -21.56 -9.96
C ILE A 11 -15.38 -21.62 -11.48
N GLN A 12 -14.17 -21.34 -11.96
CA GLN A 12 -13.84 -21.28 -13.38
C GLN A 12 -14.34 -22.50 -14.18
N GLU A 13 -14.13 -23.71 -13.66
CA GLU A 13 -14.49 -24.97 -14.31
C GLU A 13 -15.92 -25.46 -14.00
N TRP A 14 -16.70 -24.71 -13.22
CA TRP A 14 -18.05 -25.13 -12.87
C TRP A 14 -19.01 -24.95 -14.06
N PRO A 15 -20.07 -25.77 -14.20
CA PRO A 15 -21.11 -25.56 -15.20
C PRO A 15 -21.72 -24.15 -15.11
N ASN A 16 -22.25 -23.62 -16.22
CA ASN A 16 -22.93 -22.30 -16.25
C ASN A 16 -24.39 -22.36 -15.77
N ASP A 17 -24.96 -23.55 -15.60
CA ASP A 17 -26.35 -23.72 -15.18
C ASP A 17 -26.51 -23.35 -13.70
N THR A 18 -27.33 -22.33 -13.44
CA THR A 18 -27.54 -21.77 -12.09
C THR A 18 -28.20 -22.76 -11.13
N LYS A 19 -29.07 -23.66 -11.61
CA LYS A 19 -29.69 -24.69 -10.77
C LYS A 19 -28.68 -25.75 -10.37
N ILE A 20 -27.84 -26.18 -11.32
CA ILE A 20 -26.76 -27.14 -11.05
C ILE A 20 -25.78 -26.54 -10.03
N ILE A 21 -25.34 -25.29 -10.24
CA ILE A 21 -24.42 -24.60 -9.33
C ILE A 21 -25.03 -24.47 -7.93
N ARG A 22 -26.30 -24.05 -7.83
CA ARG A 22 -26.99 -23.90 -6.55
C ARG A 22 -27.01 -25.21 -5.77
N GLY A 23 -27.46 -26.30 -6.41
CA GLY A 23 -27.51 -27.62 -5.79
C GLY A 23 -26.12 -28.11 -5.36
N ALA A 24 -25.13 -27.98 -6.24
CA ALA A 24 -23.75 -28.38 -5.96
C ALA A 24 -23.14 -27.59 -4.79
N LEU A 25 -23.33 -26.27 -4.74
CA LEU A 25 -22.80 -25.41 -3.68
C LEU A 25 -23.51 -25.67 -2.34
N ALA A 26 -24.83 -25.87 -2.34
CA ALA A 26 -25.59 -26.22 -1.13
C ALA A 26 -25.13 -27.58 -0.55
N ASN A 27 -25.04 -28.62 -1.39
CA ASN A 27 -24.56 -29.93 -0.96
C ASN A 27 -23.11 -29.86 -0.44
N SER A 28 -22.26 -29.07 -1.10
CA SER A 28 -20.88 -28.86 -0.66
C SER A 28 -20.80 -28.19 0.70
N LEU A 29 -21.66 -27.20 0.98
CA LEU A 29 -21.73 -26.54 2.28
C LEU A 29 -22.09 -27.52 3.41
N GLU A 30 -23.10 -28.37 3.19
CA GLU A 30 -23.47 -29.39 4.17
C GLU A 30 -22.32 -30.36 4.44
N GLN A 31 -21.63 -30.81 3.39
CA GLN A 31 -20.48 -31.69 3.54
C GLN A 31 -19.34 -31.00 4.29
N TRP A 32 -19.01 -29.76 3.95
CA TRP A 32 -17.95 -29.02 4.65
C TRP A 32 -18.28 -28.75 6.11
N GLN A 33 -19.55 -28.57 6.47
CA GLN A 33 -19.99 -28.49 7.85
C GLN A 33 -19.82 -29.82 8.59
N LYS A 34 -20.21 -30.95 7.98
CA LYS A 34 -19.97 -32.31 8.54
C LYS A 34 -18.49 -32.59 8.75
N ASP A 35 -17.67 -32.17 7.79
CA ASP A 35 -16.20 -32.25 7.85
C ASP A 35 -15.57 -31.27 8.86
N LYS A 36 -16.38 -30.45 9.56
CA LYS A 36 -15.93 -29.43 10.52
C LYS A 36 -14.91 -28.45 9.90
N ARG A 37 -15.09 -28.11 8.62
CA ARG A 37 -14.30 -27.05 7.97
C ARG A 37 -14.59 -25.72 8.64
N THR A 38 -13.59 -24.86 8.73
CA THR A 38 -13.74 -23.56 9.39
C THR A 38 -14.44 -22.54 8.50
N SER A 39 -14.13 -22.58 7.22
CA SER A 39 -14.60 -21.62 6.23
C SER A 39 -14.66 -22.22 4.83
N ALA A 40 -15.52 -21.65 3.99
CA ALA A 40 -15.57 -21.90 2.57
C ALA A 40 -15.22 -20.62 1.81
N TRP A 41 -14.41 -20.74 0.77
CA TRP A 41 -13.94 -19.63 -0.06
C TRP A 41 -14.17 -19.90 -1.53
N LEU A 42 -14.73 -18.93 -2.25
CA LEU A 42 -15.03 -19.01 -3.67
C LEU A 42 -14.21 -17.96 -4.42
N TRP A 43 -13.43 -18.39 -5.41
CA TRP A 43 -12.84 -17.53 -6.43
C TRP A 43 -13.72 -17.60 -7.67
N ILE A 44 -14.34 -16.47 -8.00
CA ILE A 44 -15.34 -16.34 -9.05
C ILE A 44 -14.76 -15.40 -10.11
N PRO A 45 -14.33 -15.90 -11.27
CA PRO A 45 -13.92 -15.03 -12.37
C PRO A 45 -15.14 -14.25 -12.89
N ILE A 46 -14.92 -13.08 -13.48
CA ILE A 46 -15.99 -12.16 -13.90
C ILE A 46 -16.95 -12.80 -14.91
N GLU A 47 -16.47 -13.75 -15.72
CA GLU A 47 -17.27 -14.54 -16.65
C GLU A 47 -18.29 -15.45 -15.94
N LYS A 48 -18.05 -15.75 -14.66
CA LYS A 48 -18.94 -16.53 -13.77
C LYS A 48 -19.66 -15.64 -12.75
N ALA A 49 -19.75 -14.32 -12.96
CA ALA A 49 -20.37 -13.40 -12.01
C ALA A 49 -21.83 -13.74 -11.68
N HIS A 50 -22.54 -14.45 -12.57
CA HIS A 50 -23.90 -14.97 -12.32
C HIS A 50 -24.00 -15.94 -11.13
N VAL A 51 -22.87 -16.49 -10.64
CA VAL A 51 -22.80 -17.34 -9.45
C VAL A 51 -22.86 -16.52 -8.15
N ILE A 52 -22.52 -15.23 -8.20
CA ILE A 52 -22.41 -14.37 -7.01
C ILE A 52 -23.77 -14.24 -6.27
N PRO A 53 -24.91 -13.96 -6.93
CA PRO A 53 -26.21 -13.92 -6.24
C PRO A 53 -26.56 -15.25 -5.55
N ILE A 54 -26.25 -16.38 -6.20
CA ILE A 54 -26.49 -17.72 -5.63
C ILE A 54 -25.65 -17.93 -4.38
N ALA A 55 -24.37 -17.58 -4.42
CA ALA A 55 -23.48 -17.67 -3.28
C ALA A 55 -23.95 -16.76 -2.13
N ALA A 56 -24.40 -15.54 -2.43
CA ALA A 56 -24.91 -14.59 -1.44
C ALA A 56 -26.17 -15.14 -0.72
N GLU A 57 -27.11 -15.74 -1.45
CA GLU A 57 -28.29 -16.39 -0.86
C GLU A 57 -27.91 -17.57 0.05
N LEU A 58 -26.84 -18.29 -0.29
CA LEU A 58 -26.28 -19.36 0.53
C LEU A 58 -25.42 -18.85 1.69
N GLY A 59 -25.40 -17.53 1.94
CA GLY A 59 -24.74 -16.89 3.08
C GLY A 59 -23.25 -16.63 2.89
N PHE A 60 -22.74 -16.64 1.66
CA PHE A 60 -21.41 -16.11 1.38
C PHE A 60 -21.41 -14.58 1.39
N THR A 61 -20.28 -13.98 1.72
CA THR A 61 -20.05 -12.53 1.73
C THR A 61 -18.81 -12.19 0.93
N TYR A 62 -18.72 -10.97 0.41
CA TYR A 62 -17.50 -10.49 -0.25
C TYR A 62 -16.35 -10.37 0.74
N HIS A 63 -15.18 -10.84 0.33
CA HIS A 63 -13.92 -10.58 1.00
C HIS A 63 -13.12 -9.52 0.25
N ASN A 64 -12.85 -9.78 -1.04
CA ASN A 64 -12.14 -8.87 -1.93
C ASN A 64 -12.46 -9.14 -3.41
N ALA A 65 -12.02 -8.24 -4.28
CA ALA A 65 -11.98 -8.46 -5.71
C ALA A 65 -10.70 -7.82 -6.25
N GLU A 66 -10.02 -8.51 -7.15
CA GLU A 66 -8.82 -8.01 -7.83
C GLU A 66 -8.96 -8.32 -9.33
N GLU A 67 -8.70 -7.30 -10.15
CA GLU A 67 -8.84 -7.34 -11.62
C GLU A 67 -10.19 -7.94 -12.07
N ARG A 68 -10.17 -9.21 -12.49
CA ARG A 68 -11.31 -9.95 -13.04
C ARG A 68 -11.83 -11.06 -12.11
N THR A 69 -11.41 -11.09 -10.85
CA THR A 69 -11.82 -12.16 -9.92
C THR A 69 -12.40 -11.60 -8.62
N ALA A 70 -13.62 -12.02 -8.29
CA ALA A 70 -14.22 -11.79 -6.98
C ALA A 70 -13.91 -12.97 -6.04
N VAL A 71 -13.62 -12.66 -4.78
CA VAL A 71 -13.40 -13.63 -3.71
C VAL A 71 -14.49 -13.47 -2.66
N LEU A 72 -15.26 -14.54 -2.48
CA LEU A 72 -16.31 -14.62 -1.47
C LEU A 72 -15.93 -15.63 -0.39
N ASN A 73 -16.39 -15.44 0.84
CA ASN A 73 -16.23 -16.41 1.91
C ASN A 73 -17.49 -16.61 2.74
N LYS A 74 -17.56 -17.76 3.41
CA LYS A 74 -18.53 -18.08 4.45
C LYS A 74 -17.81 -18.75 5.62
N TRP A 75 -18.03 -18.25 6.83
CA TRP A 75 -17.61 -18.94 8.05
C TRP A 75 -18.60 -20.05 8.39
N LEU A 76 -18.10 -21.24 8.73
CA LEU A 76 -18.92 -22.45 8.87
C LEU A 76 -19.08 -22.92 10.32
N LEU A 77 -18.24 -22.44 11.25
CA LEU A 77 -18.34 -22.79 12.67
C LEU A 77 -19.38 -21.94 13.39
N PRO A 78 -20.03 -22.46 14.46
CA PRO A 78 -21.04 -21.74 15.24
C PRO A 78 -20.44 -20.69 16.20
N ILE A 79 -19.30 -20.10 15.83
CA ILE A 79 -18.62 -19.05 16.57
C ILE A 79 -18.46 -17.82 15.68
N LYS A 80 -18.11 -16.68 16.29
CA LYS A 80 -17.78 -15.47 15.53
C LYS A 80 -16.69 -15.77 14.49
N SER A 81 -16.90 -15.28 13.27
CA SER A 81 -15.92 -15.42 12.20
C SER A 81 -14.58 -14.83 12.62
N MET A 82 -13.52 -15.62 12.47
CA MET A 82 -12.14 -15.21 12.68
C MET A 82 -11.44 -14.85 11.37
N ILE A 83 -12.18 -14.81 10.25
CA ILE A 83 -11.64 -14.36 8.98
C ILE A 83 -11.34 -12.85 9.12
N PRO A 84 -10.07 -12.43 8.95
CA PRO A 84 -9.74 -11.02 8.99
C PRO A 84 -10.43 -10.30 7.84
N ARG A 85 -10.75 -9.01 8.04
CA ARG A 85 -11.17 -8.17 6.93
C ARG A 85 -10.03 -8.05 5.93
N PHE A 86 -10.37 -7.99 4.64
CA PHE A 86 -9.41 -7.66 3.60
C PHE A 86 -8.84 -6.24 3.77
N ALA A 87 -7.84 -5.89 2.94
CA ALA A 87 -7.05 -4.66 2.95
C ALA A 87 -7.77 -3.47 3.61
N THR A 88 -7.26 -3.04 4.76
CA THR A 88 -7.84 -1.95 5.57
C THR A 88 -7.17 -0.60 5.30
N HIS A 89 -5.99 -0.63 4.70
CA HIS A 89 -5.17 0.53 4.40
C HIS A 89 -4.75 0.54 2.94
N GLN A 90 -4.65 1.74 2.38
CA GLN A 90 -3.84 2.02 1.20
C GLN A 90 -2.48 2.52 1.67
N VAL A 91 -1.44 2.26 0.88
CA VAL A 91 -0.08 2.71 1.15
C VAL A 91 0.36 3.65 0.05
N GLY A 92 0.72 4.86 0.44
CA GLY A 92 1.39 5.84 -0.42
C GLY A 92 2.80 6.11 0.06
N VAL A 93 3.63 6.63 -0.82
CA VAL A 93 5.05 6.91 -0.58
C VAL A 93 5.42 8.24 -1.22
N GLY A 94 6.13 9.10 -0.50
CA GLY A 94 6.72 10.35 -0.99
C GLY A 94 8.24 10.27 -1.05
N GLY A 95 8.82 10.70 -2.17
CA GLY A 95 10.25 10.87 -2.35
C GLY A 95 10.72 12.25 -1.91
N ALA A 96 11.37 12.34 -0.76
CA ALA A 96 12.07 13.53 -0.30
C ALA A 96 13.50 13.54 -0.86
N VAL A 97 13.64 14.02 -2.10
CA VAL A 97 14.91 14.01 -2.84
C VAL A 97 15.75 15.22 -2.47
N LEU A 98 16.96 15.00 -1.94
CA LEU A 98 17.94 16.07 -1.75
C LEU A 98 18.91 16.13 -2.91
N HIS A 99 19.14 17.34 -3.42
CA HIS A 99 20.17 17.61 -4.41
C HIS A 99 21.56 17.42 -3.79
N ASN A 100 22.43 16.63 -4.44
CA ASN A 100 23.71 16.22 -3.86
C ASN A 100 24.70 17.34 -3.54
N LYS A 101 24.59 18.50 -4.20
CA LYS A 101 25.54 19.61 -4.03
C LYS A 101 24.97 20.75 -3.19
N THR A 102 23.68 21.04 -3.36
CA THR A 102 23.04 22.23 -2.76
C THR A 102 22.17 21.89 -1.56
N ASN A 103 21.86 20.61 -1.33
CA ASN A 103 20.91 20.15 -0.32
C ASN A 103 19.50 20.76 -0.49
N GLU A 104 19.16 21.20 -1.70
CA GLU A 104 17.81 21.65 -2.04
C GLU A 104 16.89 20.44 -2.22
N LEU A 105 15.62 20.61 -1.89
CA LEU A 105 14.59 19.58 -1.94
C LEU A 105 13.85 19.64 -3.28
N LEU A 106 13.64 18.48 -3.91
CA LEU A 106 12.80 18.39 -5.10
C LEU A 106 11.32 18.43 -4.70
N ILE A 107 10.56 19.32 -5.34
CA ILE A 107 9.12 19.45 -5.14
C ILE A 107 8.38 19.55 -6.47
N VAL A 108 7.13 19.11 -6.47
CA VAL A 108 6.23 19.13 -7.63
C VAL A 108 4.90 19.77 -7.29
N LYS A 109 4.21 20.28 -8.32
CA LYS A 109 2.82 20.74 -8.26
C LYS A 109 1.98 19.88 -9.22
N GLU A 110 0.99 19.16 -8.72
CA GLU A 110 0.11 18.30 -9.55
C GLU A 110 -0.81 19.13 -10.45
N ARG A 111 -1.08 18.65 -11.68
CA ARG A 111 -2.05 19.25 -12.59
C ARG A 111 -3.50 18.87 -12.25
N ILE A 112 -3.74 17.59 -11.94
CA ILE A 112 -5.09 16.99 -11.91
C ILE A 112 -5.96 17.49 -10.74
N ARG A 113 -5.35 17.93 -9.63
CA ARG A 113 -6.11 18.32 -8.43
C ARG A 113 -6.51 19.80 -8.37
N ASN A 114 -6.17 20.60 -9.38
CA ASN A 114 -6.42 22.06 -9.44
C ASN A 114 -6.08 22.81 -8.15
N ARG A 115 -5.14 22.27 -7.37
CA ARG A 115 -4.61 22.83 -6.13
C ARG A 115 -3.18 23.19 -6.42
N GLU A 116 -2.88 24.48 -6.31
CA GLU A 116 -1.53 25.00 -6.49
C GLU A 116 -0.62 24.73 -5.27
N ILE A 117 -0.68 23.52 -4.73
CA ILE A 117 0.05 23.13 -3.53
C ILE A 117 1.30 22.37 -3.93
N TRP A 118 2.45 22.81 -3.44
CA TRP A 118 3.71 22.08 -3.57
C TRP A 118 3.70 20.84 -2.69
N LYS A 119 4.13 19.70 -3.25
CA LYS A 119 4.25 18.42 -2.55
C LYS A 119 5.57 17.74 -2.89
N LEU A 120 5.86 16.68 -2.15
CA LEU A 120 6.86 15.71 -2.56
C LEU A 120 6.32 14.89 -3.75
N PRO A 121 7.16 14.50 -4.71
CA PRO A 121 6.77 13.53 -5.72
C PRO A 121 6.47 12.16 -5.09
N GLY A 122 5.53 11.40 -5.66
CA GLY A 122 5.24 10.04 -5.16
C GLY A 122 3.79 9.55 -5.24
N ALA A 123 3.66 8.22 -5.30
CA ALA A 123 2.43 7.43 -5.17
C ALA A 123 2.73 6.04 -4.56
N ASP A 124 2.83 4.95 -5.33
CA ASP A 124 3.06 3.58 -4.84
C ASP A 124 4.54 3.15 -4.82
N GLY A 125 5.47 3.98 -5.33
CA GLY A 125 6.91 3.72 -5.21
C GLY A 125 7.79 4.97 -5.28
N ALA A 126 8.65 5.21 -4.27
CA ALA A 126 9.42 6.45 -4.17
C ALA A 126 10.34 6.73 -5.37
N ILE A 127 11.19 5.78 -5.77
CA ILE A 127 12.18 5.98 -6.84
C ILE A 127 11.48 6.09 -8.20
N ARG A 128 10.54 5.17 -8.48
CA ARG A 128 9.82 5.10 -9.76
C ARG A 128 9.05 6.40 -10.00
N GLU A 129 8.29 6.84 -9.01
CA GLU A 129 7.45 8.04 -9.11
C GLU A 129 8.27 9.33 -9.22
N VAL A 130 9.41 9.41 -8.52
CA VAL A 130 10.33 10.54 -8.69
C VAL A 130 10.83 10.60 -10.14
N LEU A 131 11.21 9.46 -10.73
CA LEU A 131 11.66 9.43 -12.12
C LEU A 131 10.54 9.79 -13.09
N GLU A 132 9.35 9.21 -12.93
CA GLU A 132 8.20 9.44 -13.79
C GLU A 132 7.70 10.89 -13.72
N GLU A 133 7.49 11.43 -12.51
CA GLU A 133 6.98 12.80 -12.34
C GLU A 133 8.03 13.87 -12.69
N THR A 134 9.33 13.63 -12.45
CA THR A 134 10.35 14.71 -12.48
C THR A 134 11.51 14.52 -13.45
N GLY A 135 11.73 13.30 -13.96
CA GLY A 135 12.89 12.92 -14.75
C GLY A 135 14.18 12.71 -13.94
N ILE A 136 14.15 12.94 -12.62
CA ILE A 136 15.32 12.79 -11.75
C ILE A 136 15.54 11.32 -11.40
N HIS A 137 16.74 10.81 -11.68
CA HIS A 137 17.17 9.55 -11.11
C HIS A 137 17.53 9.78 -9.65
N ALA A 138 17.03 8.94 -8.75
CA ALA A 138 17.28 9.07 -7.33
C ALA A 138 17.64 7.71 -6.72
N LYS A 139 18.44 7.75 -5.65
CA LYS A 139 18.80 6.58 -4.86
C LYS A 139 18.07 6.64 -3.52
N PHE A 140 17.48 5.52 -3.13
CA PHE A 140 16.88 5.38 -1.81
C PHE A 140 17.94 5.34 -0.72
N GLU A 141 17.74 6.14 0.33
CA GLU A 141 18.62 6.18 1.49
C GLU A 141 17.92 5.65 2.74
N SER A 142 16.71 6.13 3.05
CA SER A 142 15.97 5.69 4.24
C SER A 142 14.48 6.03 4.19
N ILE A 143 13.68 5.42 5.07
CA ILE A 143 12.43 6.02 5.53
C ILE A 143 12.80 7.02 6.64
N ILE A 144 12.17 8.20 6.64
CA ILE A 144 12.36 9.21 7.70
C ILE A 144 11.08 9.49 8.50
N GLY A 145 9.94 9.04 8.00
CA GLY A 145 8.68 9.11 8.74
C GLY A 145 7.52 8.53 7.95
N PHE A 146 6.37 8.47 8.60
CA PHE A 146 5.10 8.11 7.97
C PHE A 146 3.94 8.82 8.66
N ARG A 147 2.83 8.94 7.94
CA ARG A 147 1.57 9.50 8.42
C ARG A 147 0.49 8.44 8.28
N GLN A 148 -0.40 8.37 9.26
CA GLN A 148 -1.66 7.66 9.12
C GLN A 148 -2.81 8.67 9.04
N ALA A 149 -3.77 8.42 8.13
CA ALA A 149 -5.01 9.18 8.07
C ALA A 149 -6.20 8.24 7.94
N HIS A 150 -7.22 8.45 8.76
CA HIS A 150 -8.49 7.74 8.66
C HIS A 150 -9.46 8.51 7.79
N ARG A 151 -10.37 7.80 7.12
CA ARG A 151 -11.39 8.39 6.24
C ARG A 151 -10.78 9.29 5.16
N TYR A 152 -9.66 8.85 4.58
CA TYR A 152 -8.96 9.62 3.56
C TYR A 152 -9.88 9.81 2.33
N PRO A 153 -10.06 11.04 1.82
CA PRO A 153 -10.88 11.29 0.64
C PRO A 153 -10.39 10.48 -0.56
N GLY A 154 -11.30 9.82 -1.28
CA GLY A 154 -10.93 8.90 -2.37
C GLY A 154 -10.38 7.54 -1.92
N GLY A 155 -10.26 7.29 -0.61
CA GLY A 155 -9.79 6.01 -0.07
C GLY A 155 -10.85 4.91 0.00
N HIS A 156 -12.06 5.13 -0.53
CA HIS A 156 -13.15 4.13 -0.57
C HIS A 156 -13.42 3.43 0.78
N GLY A 157 -13.40 4.20 1.88
CA GLY A 157 -13.59 3.68 3.23
C GLY A 157 -12.35 3.03 3.87
N ARG A 158 -11.20 3.05 3.20
CA ARG A 158 -9.90 2.58 3.73
C ARG A 158 -9.14 3.73 4.39
N SER A 159 -8.26 3.37 5.32
CA SER A 159 -7.30 4.33 5.89
C SER A 159 -6.09 4.47 4.96
N ASP A 160 -5.33 5.54 5.11
CA ASP A 160 -4.12 5.82 4.34
C ASP A 160 -2.90 5.74 5.27
N ILE A 161 -1.85 5.07 4.82
CA ILE A 161 -0.50 5.16 5.38
C ILE A 161 0.40 5.75 4.32
N TYR A 162 0.97 6.91 4.61
CA TYR A 162 1.88 7.61 3.69
C TYR A 162 3.29 7.63 4.26
N PHE A 163 4.23 6.94 3.63
CA PHE A 163 5.64 6.93 3.99
C PHE A 163 6.40 8.08 3.33
N ILE A 164 7.43 8.58 4.00
CA ILE A 164 8.33 9.60 3.47
C ILE A 164 9.72 8.97 3.41
N CYS A 165 10.22 8.84 2.19
CA CYS A 165 11.52 8.25 1.90
C CYS A 165 12.52 9.36 1.59
N ARG A 166 13.62 9.42 2.33
CA ARG A 166 14.75 10.29 1.98
C ARG A 166 15.51 9.65 0.83
N LEU A 167 15.67 10.41 -0.25
CA LEU A 167 16.40 9.99 -1.44
C LEU A 167 17.54 10.98 -1.70
N SER A 168 18.62 10.49 -2.30
CA SER A 168 19.70 11.31 -2.86
C SER A 168 19.54 11.41 -4.37
N ALA A 169 19.67 12.62 -4.94
CA ALA A 169 19.56 12.82 -6.37
C ALA A 169 20.78 12.22 -7.08
N VAL A 170 20.62 11.36 -8.09
CA VAL A 170 21.72 10.87 -8.94
C VAL A 170 21.97 11.84 -10.08
N THR A 171 20.90 12.45 -10.61
CA THR A 171 20.93 13.51 -11.64
C THR A 171 20.34 14.80 -11.08
N ASP A 172 20.60 15.93 -11.72
CA ASP A 172 20.19 17.26 -11.26
C ASP A 172 19.22 17.99 -12.23
N THR A 173 19.25 17.61 -13.50
CA THR A 173 18.45 18.23 -14.56
C THR A 173 17.03 17.70 -14.54
N ILE A 174 16.08 18.58 -14.21
CA ILE A 174 14.65 18.27 -14.18
C ILE A 174 14.10 18.17 -15.61
N ASN A 175 13.35 17.10 -15.87
CA ASN A 175 12.56 16.91 -17.09
C ASN A 175 11.22 16.25 -16.70
N PHE A 176 10.31 17.05 -16.15
CA PHE A 176 9.07 16.57 -15.54
C PHE A 176 7.98 16.23 -16.57
N ASP A 177 7.12 15.26 -16.25
CA ASP A 177 5.98 14.90 -17.11
C ASP A 177 4.91 16.00 -17.06
N LYS A 178 4.74 16.70 -18.18
CA LYS A 178 3.80 17.81 -18.31
C LYS A 178 2.34 17.37 -18.27
N ASN A 179 2.04 16.08 -18.47
CA ASN A 179 0.67 15.56 -18.39
C ASN A 179 0.18 15.50 -16.95
N GLU A 180 1.04 15.07 -16.02
CA GLU A 180 0.69 14.87 -14.61
C GLU A 180 1.10 16.06 -13.73
N VAL A 181 2.26 16.66 -14.03
CA VAL A 181 2.89 17.71 -13.25
C VAL A 181 2.74 19.06 -13.95
N LEU A 182 2.32 20.06 -13.17
CA LEU A 182 2.20 21.46 -13.60
C LEU A 182 3.55 22.18 -13.51
N ASP A 183 4.31 21.93 -12.44
CA ASP A 183 5.60 22.56 -12.18
C ASP A 183 6.49 21.68 -11.29
N CYS A 184 7.80 21.76 -11.46
CA CYS A 184 8.79 20.98 -10.71
C CYS A 184 10.07 21.79 -10.52
N LYS A 185 10.58 21.86 -9.28
CA LYS A 185 11.78 22.64 -8.96
C LYS A 185 12.53 22.11 -7.75
N TRP A 186 13.80 22.52 -7.66
CA TRP A 186 14.59 22.48 -6.44
C TRP A 186 14.24 23.68 -5.57
N ILE A 187 13.96 23.46 -4.28
CA ILE A 187 13.68 24.50 -3.29
C ILE A 187 14.65 24.41 -2.12
N LYS A 188 15.09 25.56 -1.59
CA LYS A 188 15.86 25.60 -0.35
C LYS A 188 15.02 25.07 0.81
N LEU A 189 15.64 24.27 1.68
CA LEU A 189 14.95 23.73 2.86
C LEU A 189 14.42 24.83 3.77
N ASP A 190 15.14 25.96 3.92
CA ASP A 190 14.70 27.12 4.71
C ASP A 190 13.43 27.80 4.16
N ASP A 191 13.14 27.63 2.88
CA ASP A 191 11.90 28.11 2.28
C ASP A 191 10.81 27.05 2.39
N ALA A 192 11.14 25.78 2.20
CA ALA A 192 10.21 24.66 2.38
C ALA A 192 9.65 24.55 3.82
N ILE A 193 10.40 24.97 4.86
CA ILE A 193 9.88 25.01 6.24
C ILE A 193 8.81 26.10 6.47
N LYS A 194 8.66 27.04 5.53
CA LYS A 194 7.65 28.11 5.57
C LYS A 194 6.42 27.77 4.73
N ASP A 195 6.45 26.67 3.99
CA ASP A 195 5.36 26.24 3.11
C ASP A 195 4.07 25.94 3.89
N GLU A 196 2.93 26.18 3.25
CA GLU A 196 1.61 25.94 3.82
C GLU A 196 1.29 24.44 3.96
N ASN A 197 1.89 23.59 3.10
CA ASN A 197 1.72 22.15 3.16
C ASN A 197 2.41 21.57 4.42
N PRO A 198 1.65 21.04 5.40
CA PRO A 198 2.23 20.59 6.66
C PRO A 198 3.20 19.42 6.51
N ILE A 199 3.01 18.55 5.52
CA ILE A 199 3.88 17.40 5.27
C ILE A 199 5.20 17.88 4.68
N LEU A 200 5.16 18.73 3.65
CA LEU A 200 6.37 19.31 3.08
C LEU A 200 7.18 20.06 4.14
N ARG A 201 6.52 20.91 4.91
CA ARG A 201 7.14 21.65 6.02
C ARG A 201 7.76 20.73 7.07
N ARG A 202 7.05 19.68 7.50
CA ARG A 202 7.54 18.75 8.52
C ARG A 202 8.73 17.95 8.00
N THR A 203 8.70 17.54 6.74
CA THR A 203 9.81 16.85 6.05
C THR A 203 11.03 17.76 5.98
N ALA A 204 10.89 19.00 5.50
CA ALA A 204 12.00 19.94 5.41
C ALA A 204 12.69 20.17 6.77
N LYS A 205 11.91 20.30 7.86
CA LYS A 205 12.46 20.40 9.23
C LYS A 205 13.26 19.16 9.64
N GLN A 206 12.80 17.96 9.27
CA GLN A 206 13.56 16.72 9.54
C GLN A 206 14.85 16.69 8.74
N LEU A 207 14.80 17.02 7.44
CA LEU A 207 15.98 17.04 6.57
C LEU A 207 17.03 18.04 7.08
N LEU A 208 16.63 19.25 7.49
CA LEU A 208 17.54 20.21 8.13
C LEU A 208 18.18 19.66 9.41
N PHE A 209 17.39 18.99 10.25
CA PHE A 209 17.92 18.36 11.46
C PHE A 209 18.92 17.24 11.12
N GLY A 210 18.63 16.44 10.09
CA GLY A 210 19.53 15.40 9.59
C GLY A 210 20.84 15.95 9.02
N LEU A 211 20.78 17.03 8.23
CA LEU A 211 21.98 17.71 7.71
C LEU A 211 22.88 18.23 8.83
N LYS A 212 22.28 18.74 9.91
CA LYS A 212 23.04 19.30 11.05
C LYS A 212 23.63 18.22 11.98
N ASN A 213 22.94 17.09 12.15
CA ASN A 213 23.28 16.12 13.20
C ASN A 213 23.69 14.73 12.66
N GLY A 214 23.78 14.58 11.33
CA GLY A 214 24.01 13.29 10.66
C GLY A 214 22.71 12.51 10.47
N PHE A 215 22.39 12.11 9.23
CA PHE A 215 21.10 11.48 8.89
C PHE A 215 20.87 10.14 9.62
N GLU A 216 21.86 9.25 9.58
CA GLU A 216 21.77 7.89 10.11
C GLU A 216 21.53 7.86 11.63
N GLN A 217 22.10 8.81 12.35
CA GLN A 217 22.02 8.90 13.81
C GLN A 217 20.74 9.61 14.27
N SER A 218 20.10 10.41 13.40
CA SER A 218 19.10 11.39 13.82
C SER A 218 17.71 11.18 13.23
N ILE A 219 17.57 10.93 11.92
CA ILE A 219 16.25 10.86 11.25
C ILE A 219 16.00 9.58 10.46
N ASP A 220 17.03 8.85 10.08
CA ASP A 220 16.86 7.63 9.29
C ASP A 220 16.34 6.46 10.14
N PHE A 221 15.58 5.61 9.47
CA PHE A 221 15.34 4.23 9.88
C PHE A 221 16.36 3.32 9.18
N LYS A 222 17.05 2.50 9.97
CA LYS A 222 17.87 1.39 9.48
C LYS A 222 16.95 0.29 8.96
N ILE A 223 17.39 -0.36 7.88
CA ILE A 223 16.69 -1.49 7.25
C ILE A 223 17.52 -2.75 7.46
N GLU A 224 16.90 -3.77 8.04
CA GLU A 224 17.49 -5.09 8.21
C GLU A 224 16.61 -6.15 7.57
N ARG A 225 17.18 -7.01 6.73
CA ARG A 225 16.41 -8.09 6.10
C ARG A 225 16.42 -9.32 7.01
N ILE A 226 15.25 -9.68 7.54
CA ILE A 226 15.08 -10.72 8.56
C ILE A 226 14.26 -11.88 7.98
N PRO A 227 14.68 -13.16 8.18
CA PRO A 227 13.90 -14.31 7.73
C PRO A 227 12.67 -14.58 8.60
N SER A 228 11.58 -15.01 7.98
CA SER A 228 10.38 -15.51 8.63
C SER A 228 10.61 -16.92 9.17
N ILE A 229 10.24 -17.15 10.43
CA ILE A 229 10.23 -18.48 11.04
C ILE A 229 9.10 -19.40 10.54
N VAL A 230 8.08 -18.87 9.85
CA VAL A 230 6.83 -19.60 9.51
C VAL A 230 6.60 -19.78 8.01
N THR A 231 7.17 -18.92 7.18
CA THR A 231 6.79 -18.84 5.75
C THR A 231 7.94 -18.94 4.77
N GLY A 232 9.20 -19.08 5.23
CA GLY A 232 10.37 -19.18 4.34
C GLY A 232 10.63 -17.90 3.51
N ILE A 233 9.87 -16.84 3.76
CA ILE A 233 10.06 -15.51 3.16
C ILE A 233 10.92 -14.66 4.08
N THR A 234 11.50 -13.60 3.54
CA THR A 234 12.21 -12.57 4.30
C THR A 234 11.40 -11.28 4.34
N PHE A 235 11.52 -10.51 5.40
CA PHE A 235 10.92 -9.18 5.53
C PHE A 235 11.99 -8.12 5.78
N ASP A 236 11.75 -6.91 5.30
CA ASP A 236 12.57 -5.75 5.64
C ASP A 236 12.05 -5.13 6.94
N PHE A 237 12.90 -5.07 7.96
CA PHE A 237 12.61 -4.56 9.29
C PHE A 237 13.19 -3.15 9.45
N PHE A 238 12.31 -2.18 9.69
CA PHE A 238 12.67 -0.77 9.78
C PHE A 238 12.70 -0.34 11.25
N THR A 239 13.85 0.12 11.73
CA THR A 239 14.00 0.57 13.13
C THR A 239 14.90 1.79 13.21
N ARG A 240 14.79 2.56 14.29
CA ARG A 240 15.82 3.55 14.61
C ARG A 240 17.11 2.83 15.00
N SER A 241 18.23 3.41 14.61
CA SER A 241 19.55 2.97 15.05
C SER A 241 19.58 2.92 16.58
N ILE A 242 19.76 1.72 17.12
CA ILE A 242 19.97 1.52 18.55
C ILE A 242 21.48 1.68 18.77
N ASN A 243 21.90 2.73 19.49
CA ASN A 243 23.28 2.80 19.95
C ASN A 243 23.47 1.69 20.99
N SER A 244 24.13 0.60 20.62
CA SER A 244 24.40 -0.57 21.48
C SER A 244 25.46 -0.32 22.56
N ASN A 245 25.67 0.95 22.96
CA ASN A 245 26.58 1.35 24.02
C ASN A 245 25.81 1.99 25.19
N LYS A 246 24.94 1.21 25.84
CA LYS A 246 24.48 1.44 27.21
C LYS A 246 24.22 0.11 27.90
#